data_AF-A0A355WAA9-F1
#
_entry.id   AF-A0A355WAA9-F1
#
_cell.length_a   1.000
_cell.length_b   1.000
_cell.length_c   1.000
_cell.angle_alpha   90.00
_cell.angle_beta   90.00
_cell.angle_gamma   90.00
#
_symmetry.space_group_name_H-M   'P 1'
#
loop_
_entity.id
_entity.type
_entity.pdbx_description
1 polymer ?
#
loop_
_entity_poly.entity_id
_entity_poly.type
_entity_poly.pdbx_seq_one_letter_code
_entity_poly.pdbx_strand_id
1 'polypeptide(L)'
;MSTVKDANEVLAAQKLNIKLPHPEHWEIKEMEILEKKDYPDSVHVLLGLKMINDEGKEISDLYYSESKVEREPKLKMMSTSLKKKNLPLRDKMAFDAISDAQEYIEIAIKSLIEENGYTIEETSQDYILATKNERDFYICIVPIYGDECMKKLNLLISYREQYGDSKDYGIVSVAFQKSLGVSRLDQDQWMAENIEKFSTNHVGLYAVDNLDPNSIYPLTIYPKDKDLRRYFIKKSTQWTLLKTRDTAYRPGSKNTDIK
;
A
#
# COMPACT_ATOMS: atom_id res chain seq x y z
N MET A 1 -9.48 -24.36 -33.39
CA MET A 1 -10.27 -23.44 -32.56
C MET A 1 -10.29 -24.05 -31.17
N SER A 2 -9.98 -23.27 -30.14
CA SER A 2 -9.97 -23.74 -28.75
C SER A 2 -11.40 -23.75 -28.22
N THR A 3 -11.81 -24.87 -27.64
CA THR A 3 -13.10 -25.02 -26.98
C THR A 3 -13.02 -24.63 -25.50
N VAL A 4 -14.18 -24.49 -24.84
CA VAL A 4 -14.24 -24.32 -23.37
C VAL A 4 -13.57 -25.49 -22.65
N LYS A 5 -13.65 -26.71 -23.20
CA LYS A 5 -12.91 -27.86 -22.70
C LYS A 5 -11.40 -27.64 -22.75
N ASP A 6 -10.87 -27.25 -23.90
CA ASP A 6 -9.43 -27.02 -24.09
C ASP A 6 -8.92 -25.93 -23.12
N ALA A 7 -9.70 -24.85 -22.94
CA ALA A 7 -9.35 -23.79 -22.01
C ALA A 7 -9.33 -24.27 -20.54
N ASN A 8 -10.32 -25.06 -20.13
CA ASN A 8 -10.35 -25.64 -18.79
C ASN A 8 -9.18 -26.61 -18.55
N GLU A 9 -8.79 -27.40 -19.55
CA GLU A 9 -7.62 -28.30 -19.47
C GLU A 9 -6.31 -27.52 -19.34
N VAL A 10 -6.14 -26.42 -20.10
CA VAL A 10 -4.97 -25.54 -20.01
C VAL A 10 -4.88 -24.84 -18.66
N LEU A 11 -6.00 -24.33 -18.14
CA LEU A 11 -6.04 -23.68 -16.82
C LEU A 11 -5.69 -24.67 -15.71
N ALA A 12 -6.23 -25.90 -15.77
CA ALA A 12 -5.90 -26.96 -14.84
C ALA A 12 -4.42 -27.37 -14.91
N ALA A 13 -3.85 -27.48 -16.12
CA ALA A 13 -2.43 -27.78 -16.32
C ALA A 13 -1.51 -26.69 -15.73
N GLN A 14 -1.98 -25.44 -15.71
CA GLN A 14 -1.29 -24.30 -15.08
C GLN A 14 -1.50 -24.20 -13.56
N LYS A 15 -2.16 -25.20 -12.95
CA LYS A 15 -2.55 -25.21 -11.52
C LYS A 15 -3.43 -24.02 -11.12
N LEU A 16 -4.16 -23.46 -12.08
CA LEU A 16 -5.20 -22.47 -11.81
C LEU A 16 -6.49 -23.27 -11.57
N ASN A 17 -7.04 -23.22 -10.35
CA ASN A 17 -8.34 -23.80 -10.01
C ASN A 17 -9.48 -22.93 -10.56
N ILE A 18 -9.41 -22.56 -11.84
CA ILE A 18 -10.40 -21.77 -12.56
C ILE A 18 -11.08 -22.73 -13.53
N LYS A 19 -12.39 -22.93 -13.35
CA LYS A 19 -13.23 -23.69 -14.28
C LYS A 19 -14.27 -22.75 -14.88
N LEU A 20 -14.26 -22.58 -16.19
CA LEU A 20 -15.27 -21.83 -16.92
C LEU A 20 -16.62 -22.57 -16.81
N PRO A 21 -17.73 -21.87 -16.52
CA PRO A 21 -19.03 -22.48 -16.25
C PRO A 21 -19.83 -22.81 -17.54
N HIS A 22 -19.22 -22.69 -18.72
CA HIS A 22 -19.90 -22.83 -20.01
C HIS A 22 -19.83 -24.26 -20.57
N PRO A 23 -20.72 -24.62 -21.52
CA PRO A 23 -20.69 -25.92 -22.17
C PRO A 23 -19.35 -26.20 -22.86
N GLU A 24 -18.81 -27.39 -22.63
CA GLU A 24 -17.45 -27.79 -23.01
C GLU A 24 -17.15 -27.66 -24.50
N HIS A 25 -18.15 -27.85 -25.34
CA HIS A 25 -18.04 -27.85 -26.81
C HIS A 25 -18.15 -26.46 -27.44
N TRP A 26 -18.46 -25.41 -26.67
CA TRP A 26 -18.50 -24.05 -27.20
C TRP A 26 -17.10 -23.58 -27.60
N GLU A 27 -17.02 -22.85 -28.72
CA GLU A 27 -15.74 -22.33 -29.23
C GLU A 27 -15.41 -21.01 -28.53
N ILE A 28 -14.16 -20.85 -28.07
CA ILE A 28 -13.65 -19.60 -27.52
C ILE A 28 -12.97 -18.83 -28.65
N LYS A 29 -13.51 -17.65 -28.96
CA LYS A 29 -12.91 -16.68 -29.88
C LYS A 29 -11.85 -15.82 -29.20
N GLU A 30 -12.16 -15.36 -27.98
CA GLU A 30 -11.30 -14.44 -27.25
C GLU A 30 -11.46 -14.68 -25.74
N MET A 31 -10.33 -14.67 -25.03
CA MET A 31 -10.29 -14.73 -23.57
C MET A 31 -9.23 -13.76 -23.08
N GLU A 32 -9.65 -12.76 -22.32
CA GLU A 32 -8.80 -11.69 -21.82
C GLU A 32 -8.87 -11.62 -20.29
N ILE A 33 -7.74 -11.38 -19.63
CA ILE A 33 -7.72 -11.06 -18.20
C ILE A 33 -7.94 -9.55 -18.06
N LEU A 34 -9.13 -9.18 -17.64
CA LEU A 34 -9.51 -7.78 -17.43
C LEU A 34 -8.99 -7.25 -16.09
N GLU A 35 -8.97 -8.11 -15.07
CA GLU A 35 -8.44 -7.76 -13.75
C GLU A 35 -7.78 -8.97 -13.10
N LYS A 36 -6.65 -8.75 -12.42
CA LYS A 36 -5.97 -9.77 -11.61
C LYS A 36 -5.53 -9.17 -10.27
N LYS A 37 -5.94 -9.82 -9.17
CA LYS A 37 -5.50 -9.50 -7.81
C LYS A 37 -4.83 -10.72 -7.19
N ASP A 38 -3.57 -10.55 -6.79
CA ASP A 38 -2.80 -11.55 -6.06
C ASP A 38 -2.99 -11.37 -4.55
N TYR A 39 -3.46 -12.41 -3.87
CA TYR A 39 -3.52 -12.53 -2.41
C TYR A 39 -2.47 -13.55 -1.93
N PRO A 40 -2.19 -13.62 -0.61
CA PRO A 40 -1.22 -14.58 -0.08
C PRO A 40 -1.51 -16.04 -0.45
N ASP A 41 -2.79 -16.43 -0.37
CA ASP A 41 -3.23 -17.83 -0.56
C ASP A 41 -4.18 -18.02 -1.77
N SER A 42 -4.54 -16.93 -2.45
CA SER A 42 -5.46 -16.96 -3.60
C SER A 42 -5.08 -15.96 -4.69
N VAL A 43 -5.58 -16.20 -5.89
CA VAL A 43 -5.54 -15.26 -7.01
C VAL A 43 -6.97 -15.08 -7.48
N HIS A 44 -7.39 -13.83 -7.57
CA HIS A 44 -8.71 -13.44 -8.06
C HIS A 44 -8.54 -12.91 -9.47
N VAL A 45 -9.32 -13.44 -10.41
CA VAL A 45 -9.23 -13.10 -11.82
C VAL A 45 -10.61 -12.76 -12.35
N LEU A 46 -10.72 -11.65 -13.07
CA LEU A 46 -11.87 -11.32 -13.90
C LEU A 46 -11.49 -11.56 -15.36
N LEU A 47 -12.22 -12.46 -16.02
CA LEU A 47 -12.04 -12.83 -17.41
C LEU A 47 -13.14 -12.21 -18.27
N GLY A 48 -12.74 -11.60 -19.39
CA GLY A 48 -13.64 -11.30 -20.51
C GLY A 48 -13.61 -12.44 -21.51
N LEU A 49 -14.76 -13.02 -21.81
CA LEU A 49 -14.92 -14.15 -22.73
C LEU A 49 -15.74 -13.73 -23.95
N LYS A 50 -15.29 -14.12 -25.14
CA LYS A 50 -16.13 -14.18 -26.35
C LYS A 50 -16.15 -15.61 -26.87
N MET A 51 -17.35 -16.15 -27.03
CA MET A 51 -17.59 -17.54 -27.38
C MET A 51 -18.60 -17.66 -28.52
N ILE A 52 -18.60 -18.80 -29.22
CA ILE A 52 -19.61 -19.17 -30.21
C ILE A 52 -20.39 -20.36 -29.66
N ASN A 53 -21.72 -20.23 -29.61
CA ASN A 53 -22.62 -21.30 -29.19
C ASN A 53 -22.97 -22.26 -30.35
N ASP A 54 -23.78 -23.27 -30.05
CA ASP A 54 -24.26 -24.28 -31.02
C ASP A 54 -25.02 -23.71 -32.23
N GLU A 55 -25.55 -22.49 -32.09
CA GLU A 55 -26.31 -21.79 -33.13
C GLU A 55 -25.41 -20.93 -34.03
N GLY A 56 -24.09 -20.92 -33.79
CA GLY A 56 -23.15 -20.05 -34.48
C GLY A 56 -23.21 -18.59 -34.01
N LYS A 57 -23.91 -18.31 -32.90
CA LYS A 57 -24.07 -16.97 -32.34
C LYS A 57 -22.92 -16.63 -31.40
N GLU A 58 -22.39 -15.42 -31.56
CA GLU A 58 -21.37 -14.88 -30.67
C GLU A 58 -21.98 -14.41 -29.34
N ILE A 59 -21.38 -14.85 -28.25
CA ILE A 59 -21.77 -14.55 -26.87
C ILE A 59 -20.56 -13.95 -26.16
N SER A 60 -20.76 -12.79 -25.52
CA SER A 60 -19.76 -12.17 -24.65
C SER A 60 -20.17 -12.36 -23.19
N ASP A 61 -19.23 -12.73 -22.33
CA ASP A 61 -19.46 -12.89 -20.89
C ASP A 61 -18.29 -12.37 -20.04
N LEU A 62 -18.59 -12.04 -18.78
CA LEU A 62 -17.63 -11.65 -17.76
C LEU A 62 -17.62 -12.70 -16.65
N TYR A 63 -16.51 -13.42 -16.52
CA TYR A 63 -16.38 -14.48 -15.53
C TYR A 63 -15.38 -14.12 -14.43
N TYR A 64 -15.87 -14.07 -13.19
CA TYR A 64 -15.04 -13.86 -12.01
C TYR A 64 -14.72 -15.20 -11.35
N SER A 65 -13.45 -15.43 -11.03
CA SER A 65 -13.00 -16.66 -10.37
C SER A 65 -11.97 -16.38 -9.29
N GLU A 66 -12.06 -17.16 -8.21
CA GLU A 66 -11.11 -17.18 -7.10
C GLU A 66 -10.42 -18.54 -7.07
N SER A 67 -9.11 -18.55 -7.33
CA SER A 67 -8.30 -19.76 -7.27
C SER A 67 -7.40 -19.72 -6.06
N LYS A 68 -7.50 -20.71 -5.17
CA LYS A 68 -6.43 -20.98 -4.19
C LYS A 68 -5.18 -21.40 -4.94
N VAL A 69 -4.03 -20.83 -4.60
CA VAL A 69 -2.75 -21.21 -5.20
C VAL A 69 -1.89 -21.84 -4.13
N GLU A 70 -1.64 -23.14 -4.24
CA GLU A 70 -0.59 -23.80 -3.47
C GLU A 70 0.76 -23.34 -4.00
N ARG A 71 1.27 -22.26 -3.43
CA ARG A 71 2.63 -21.82 -3.68
C ARG A 71 3.54 -22.66 -2.78
N GLU A 72 4.43 -23.45 -3.37
CA GLU A 72 5.62 -23.89 -2.63
C GLU A 72 6.22 -22.65 -1.98
N PRO A 73 6.57 -22.70 -0.68
CA PRO A 73 7.17 -21.56 -0.03
C PRO A 73 8.42 -21.21 -0.83
N LYS A 74 8.34 -20.16 -1.65
CA LYS A 74 9.52 -19.61 -2.29
C LYS A 74 10.45 -19.36 -1.13
N LEU A 75 11.56 -20.13 -1.08
CA LEU A 75 12.71 -19.84 -0.24
C LEU A 75 12.84 -18.34 -0.28
N LYS A 76 12.65 -17.70 0.88
CA LYS A 76 12.77 -16.25 1.03
C LYS A 76 14.07 -15.89 0.31
N MET A 77 13.99 -15.31 -0.89
CA MET A 77 15.11 -14.55 -1.39
C MET A 77 15.38 -13.57 -0.28
N MET A 78 16.56 -13.67 0.31
CA MET A 78 16.97 -12.87 1.45
C MET A 78 16.83 -11.40 1.08
N SER A 79 15.66 -10.81 1.35
CA SER A 79 15.53 -9.40 1.61
C SER A 79 15.84 -9.23 3.09
N THR A 80 17.11 -9.33 3.42
CA THR A 80 17.61 -8.59 4.55
C THR A 80 18.61 -7.60 3.98
N SER A 81 18.11 -6.43 3.56
CA SER A 81 18.72 -5.27 4.20
C SER A 81 18.66 -5.61 5.70
N LEU A 82 19.83 -5.82 6.28
CA LEU A 82 19.95 -6.08 7.70
C LEU A 82 19.29 -4.88 8.38
N LYS A 83 18.04 -5.01 8.81
CA LYS A 83 17.45 -4.08 9.79
C LYS A 83 18.38 -4.17 10.99
N LYS A 84 19.27 -3.18 11.15
CA LYS A 84 20.31 -3.24 12.17
C LYS A 84 19.72 -3.07 13.57
N LYS A 85 18.49 -2.54 13.69
CA LYS A 85 17.71 -2.56 14.94
C LYS A 85 16.25 -2.20 14.66
N ASN A 86 15.31 -3.13 14.83
CA ASN A 86 13.89 -2.74 14.84
C ASN A 86 13.65 -1.83 16.05
N LEU A 87 12.95 -0.72 15.83
CA LEU A 87 12.40 0.10 16.90
C LEU A 87 11.39 -0.74 17.72
N PRO A 88 11.31 -0.51 19.04
CA PRO A 88 10.36 -1.22 19.89
C PRO A 88 8.92 -0.92 19.49
N LEU A 89 8.06 -1.93 19.61
CA LEU A 89 6.62 -1.75 19.43
C LEU A 89 6.05 -0.90 20.57
N ARG A 90 4.99 -0.16 20.30
CA ARG A 90 4.25 0.57 21.32
C ARG A 90 3.26 -0.34 22.04
N ASP A 91 3.07 -0.09 23.34
CA ASP A 91 2.11 -0.84 24.16
C ASP A 91 0.66 -0.47 23.85
N LYS A 92 0.42 0.74 23.35
CA LYS A 92 -0.92 1.26 23.01
C LYS A 92 -0.92 2.01 21.68
N MET A 93 -2.05 1.92 20.98
CA MET A 93 -2.28 2.67 19.72
C MET A 93 -2.45 4.16 19.95
N ALA A 94 -3.15 4.56 21.02
CA ALA A 94 -3.50 5.94 21.28
C ALA A 94 -2.27 6.79 21.64
N PHE A 95 -2.25 8.04 21.19
CA PHE A 95 -1.34 9.06 21.69
C PHE A 95 -2.07 9.96 22.69
N ASP A 96 -1.34 10.41 23.71
CA ASP A 96 -1.89 11.28 24.74
C ASP A 96 -1.76 12.76 24.32
N ALA A 97 -0.71 13.10 23.56
CA ALA A 97 -0.53 14.42 22.97
C ALA A 97 -0.07 14.37 21.50
N ILE A 98 -0.28 15.49 20.79
CA ILE A 98 0.21 15.70 19.41
C ILE A 98 1.73 15.65 19.35
N SER A 99 2.42 16.18 20.38
CA SER A 99 3.88 16.13 20.50
C SER A 99 4.41 14.69 20.50
N ASP A 100 3.71 13.77 21.19
CA ASP A 100 4.12 12.37 21.28
C ASP A 100 4.03 11.69 19.91
N ALA A 101 2.98 12.01 19.15
CA ALA A 101 2.83 11.52 17.78
C ALA A 101 3.90 12.11 16.86
N GLN A 102 4.25 13.37 17.02
CA GLN A 102 5.31 14.02 16.25
C GLN A 102 6.66 13.35 16.48
N GLU A 103 7.07 13.20 17.74
CA GLU A 103 8.33 12.54 18.11
C GLU A 103 8.35 11.09 17.62
N TYR A 104 7.23 10.38 17.75
CA TYR A 104 7.08 9.02 17.25
C TYR A 104 7.29 8.91 15.74
N ILE A 105 6.66 9.79 14.96
CA ILE A 105 6.84 9.83 13.50
C ILE A 105 8.29 10.14 13.16
N GLU A 106 8.88 11.11 13.86
CA GLU A 106 10.26 11.54 13.63
C GLU A 106 11.25 10.38 13.81
N ILE A 107 11.15 9.66 14.93
CA ILE A 107 11.99 8.49 15.20
C ILE A 107 11.78 7.41 14.13
N ALA A 108 10.52 7.12 13.78
CA ALA A 108 10.18 6.10 12.80
C ALA A 108 10.76 6.40 11.40
N ILE A 109 10.57 7.62 10.89
CA ILE A 109 11.05 7.98 9.56
C ILE A 109 12.57 8.12 9.52
N LYS A 110 13.20 8.71 10.54
CA LYS A 110 14.67 8.80 10.62
C LYS A 110 15.30 7.42 10.57
N SER A 111 14.79 6.49 11.38
CA SER A 111 15.25 5.10 11.38
C SER A 111 15.09 4.45 9.99
N LEU A 112 13.95 4.63 9.30
CA LEU A 112 13.76 4.05 7.96
C LEU A 112 14.76 4.63 6.94
N ILE A 113 14.96 5.95 6.97
CA ILE A 113 15.80 6.67 6.01
C ILE A 113 17.28 6.29 6.18
N GLU A 114 17.78 6.29 7.42
CA GLU A 114 19.14 5.86 7.75
C GLU A 114 19.37 4.38 7.39
N GLU A 115 18.42 3.49 7.66
CA GLU A 115 18.50 2.08 7.27
C GLU A 115 18.59 1.87 5.75
N ASN A 116 18.09 2.82 4.96
CA ASN A 116 18.17 2.79 3.50
C ASN A 116 19.37 3.56 2.93
N GLY A 117 20.32 3.95 3.80
CA GLY A 117 21.63 4.50 3.42
C GLY A 117 21.63 5.99 3.13
N TYR A 118 20.62 6.73 3.60
CA TYR A 118 20.64 8.18 3.60
C TYR A 118 21.35 8.73 4.85
N THR A 119 21.99 9.88 4.69
CA THR A 119 22.48 10.70 5.81
C THR A 119 21.47 11.82 6.06
N ILE A 120 21.14 12.08 7.33
CA ILE A 120 20.30 13.23 7.71
C ILE A 120 21.21 14.45 7.81
N GLU A 121 21.02 15.41 6.91
CA GLU A 121 21.84 16.62 6.82
C GLU A 121 21.25 17.76 7.66
N GLU A 122 19.93 17.90 7.65
CA GLU A 122 19.22 18.96 8.38
C GLU A 122 17.94 18.41 9.02
N THR A 123 17.68 18.83 10.26
CA THR A 123 16.37 18.72 10.89
C THR A 123 15.97 20.11 11.35
N SER A 124 14.98 20.70 10.67
CA SER A 124 14.37 21.96 11.05
C SER A 124 13.02 21.71 11.72
N GLN A 125 12.37 22.78 12.18
CA GLN A 125 10.98 22.69 12.66
C GLN A 125 10.02 22.25 11.54
N ASP A 126 10.38 22.49 10.28
CA ASP A 126 9.47 22.31 9.16
C ASP A 126 9.70 21.03 8.35
N TYR A 127 10.95 20.57 8.28
CA TYR A 127 11.33 19.41 7.47
C TYR A 127 12.60 18.73 7.97
N ILE A 128 12.77 17.48 7.55
CA ILE A 128 14.02 16.72 7.58
C ILE A 128 14.55 16.67 6.16
N LEU A 129 15.83 17.03 5.97
CA LEU A 129 16.56 16.84 4.72
C LEU A 129 17.49 15.64 4.88
N ALA A 130 17.32 14.67 4.00
CA ALA A 130 18.18 13.49 3.95
C ALA A 130 18.79 13.31 2.56
N THR A 131 20.08 12.97 2.48
CA THR A 131 20.82 12.88 1.22
C THR A 131 21.47 11.51 1.04
N LYS A 132 21.41 10.97 -0.20
CA LYS A 132 22.06 9.72 -0.62
C LYS A 132 22.56 9.85 -2.05
N ASN A 133 23.87 9.74 -2.27
CA ASN A 133 24.50 9.75 -3.61
C ASN A 133 23.92 10.85 -4.52
N GLU A 134 23.88 12.10 -4.05
CA GLU A 134 23.34 13.30 -4.73
C GLU A 134 21.81 13.40 -4.84
N ARG A 135 21.06 12.46 -4.26
CA ARG A 135 19.61 12.56 -4.14
C ARG A 135 19.21 13.05 -2.76
N ASP A 136 18.50 14.17 -2.75
CA ASP A 136 17.88 14.72 -1.55
C ASP A 136 16.45 14.24 -1.39
N PHE A 137 16.02 14.11 -0.15
CA PHE A 137 14.66 13.84 0.26
C PHE A 137 14.23 14.86 1.31
N TYR A 138 13.28 15.73 0.95
CA TYR A 138 12.61 16.64 1.88
C TYR A 138 11.38 15.97 2.49
N ILE A 139 11.37 15.87 3.82
CA ILE A 139 10.34 15.15 4.57
C ILE A 139 9.71 16.10 5.60
N CYS A 140 8.44 16.43 5.43
CA CYS A 140 7.67 17.14 6.45
C CYS A 140 6.97 16.15 7.38
N ILE A 141 6.96 16.45 8.67
CA ILE A 141 6.22 15.69 9.67
C ILE A 141 4.94 16.44 10.00
N VAL A 142 3.81 15.73 9.94
CA VAL A 142 2.50 16.25 10.30
C VAL A 142 1.78 15.17 11.11
N PRO A 143 1.57 15.37 12.42
CA PRO A 143 0.98 14.33 13.27
C PRO A 143 -0.38 13.85 12.80
N ILE A 144 -1.26 14.76 12.36
CA ILE A 144 -2.63 14.46 11.96
C ILE A 144 -3.00 15.12 10.62
N TYR A 145 -3.88 14.48 9.86
CA TYR A 145 -4.40 15.02 8.60
C TYR A 145 -5.23 16.28 8.83
N GLY A 146 -5.23 17.19 7.85
CA GLY A 146 -5.97 18.44 7.92
C GLY A 146 -5.21 19.60 7.27
N ASP A 147 -5.51 20.82 7.73
CA ASP A 147 -4.97 22.06 7.18
C ASP A 147 -3.45 22.15 7.25
N GLU A 148 -2.84 21.63 8.32
CA GLU A 148 -1.39 21.61 8.47
C GLU A 148 -0.72 20.78 7.38
N CYS A 149 -1.31 19.63 7.03
CA CYS A 149 -0.85 18.79 5.93
C CYS A 149 -0.89 19.55 4.60
N MET A 150 -1.92 20.36 4.36
CA MET A 150 -2.02 21.20 3.17
C MET A 150 -0.98 22.34 3.15
N LYS A 151 -0.70 22.95 4.30
CA LYS A 151 0.38 23.95 4.42
C LYS A 151 1.73 23.34 4.07
N LYS A 152 2.04 22.15 4.60
CA LYS A 152 3.29 21.43 4.29
C LYS A 152 3.35 20.95 2.84
N LEU A 153 2.21 20.55 2.26
CA LEU A 153 2.15 20.21 0.84
C LEU A 153 2.53 21.41 -0.03
N ASN A 154 1.94 22.58 0.23
CA ASN A 154 2.26 23.81 -0.51
C ASN A 154 3.72 24.21 -0.34
N LEU A 155 4.30 24.03 0.85
CA LEU A 155 5.73 24.22 1.08
C LEU A 155 6.58 23.30 0.19
N LEU A 156 6.28 22.00 0.17
CA LEU A 156 7.01 21.01 -0.64
C LEU A 156 6.82 21.24 -2.15
N ILE A 157 5.66 21.75 -2.58
CA ILE A 157 5.44 22.17 -3.97
C ILE A 157 6.42 23.30 -4.33
N SER A 158 6.54 24.32 -3.47
CA SER A 158 7.48 25.42 -3.70
C SER A 158 8.94 24.94 -3.74
N TYR A 159 9.32 23.98 -2.89
CA TYR A 159 10.65 23.37 -2.91
C TYR A 159 10.89 22.54 -4.17
N ARG A 160 9.86 21.89 -4.71
CA ARG A 160 9.96 21.17 -5.98
C ARG A 160 10.14 22.12 -7.16
N GLU A 161 9.43 23.24 -7.17
CA GLU A 161 9.61 24.29 -8.18
C GLU A 161 11.03 24.89 -8.13
N GLN A 162 11.57 25.07 -6.93
CA GLN A 162 12.90 25.66 -6.73
C GLN A 162 14.06 24.68 -6.99
N TYR A 163 13.96 23.46 -6.47
CA TYR A 163 15.07 22.49 -6.44
C TYR A 163 14.96 21.39 -7.49
N GLY A 164 13.88 21.36 -8.26
CA GLY A 164 13.67 20.46 -9.39
C GLY A 164 13.03 19.13 -9.03
N ASP A 165 12.77 18.33 -10.05
CA ASP A 165 12.04 17.07 -9.92
C ASP A 165 12.93 15.87 -9.57
N SER A 166 14.26 15.99 -9.61
CA SER A 166 15.20 14.90 -9.35
C SER A 166 15.21 14.41 -7.90
N LYS A 167 14.68 15.24 -7.00
CA LYS A 167 14.61 15.04 -5.55
C LYS A 167 13.29 14.37 -5.14
N ASP A 168 13.28 13.81 -3.94
CA ASP A 168 12.09 13.23 -3.33
C ASP A 168 11.44 14.21 -2.34
N TYR A 169 10.11 14.21 -2.28
CA TYR A 169 9.31 15.08 -1.43
C TYR A 169 8.24 14.26 -0.72
N GLY A 170 8.08 14.46 0.58
CA GLY A 170 7.23 13.58 1.39
C GLY A 170 6.63 14.26 2.61
N ILE A 171 5.41 13.88 2.94
CA ILE A 171 4.77 14.17 4.22
C ILE A 171 4.56 12.85 4.96
N VAL A 172 4.93 12.80 6.23
CA VAL A 172 4.74 11.63 7.08
C VAL A 172 3.83 12.00 8.24
N SER A 173 2.86 11.13 8.48
CA SER A 173 1.83 11.25 9.53
C SER A 173 1.66 9.94 10.26
N VAL A 174 0.94 9.91 11.37
CA VAL A 174 0.47 8.63 11.93
C VAL A 174 -0.73 8.11 11.14
N ALA A 175 -0.96 6.81 11.15
CA ALA A 175 -2.23 6.23 10.73
C ALA A 175 -3.35 6.76 11.64
N PHE A 176 -4.57 6.91 11.11
CA PHE A 176 -5.76 7.48 11.77
C PHE A 176 -5.72 7.38 13.30
N GLN A 177 -5.92 8.51 13.97
CA GLN A 177 -5.79 8.59 15.42
C GLN A 177 -6.99 9.28 16.05
N LYS A 178 -7.96 8.46 16.47
CA LYS A 178 -9.17 8.93 17.15
C LYS A 178 -8.84 9.69 18.44
N SER A 179 -7.79 9.31 19.18
CA SER A 179 -7.42 10.01 20.42
C SER A 179 -6.93 11.44 20.17
N LEU A 180 -6.48 11.75 18.95
CA LEU A 180 -6.06 13.07 18.51
C LEU A 180 -7.12 13.77 17.64
N GLY A 181 -8.35 13.24 17.62
CA GLY A 181 -9.48 13.87 16.94
C GLY A 181 -9.64 13.53 15.45
N VAL A 182 -8.85 12.62 14.89
CA VAL A 182 -8.97 12.21 13.48
C VAL A 182 -9.40 10.76 13.40
N SER A 183 -10.67 10.52 13.04
CA SER A 183 -11.13 9.16 12.79
C SER A 183 -10.61 8.64 11.45
N ARG A 184 -10.72 7.32 11.26
CA ARG A 184 -10.42 6.69 9.98
C ARG A 184 -11.28 7.24 8.84
N LEU A 185 -12.56 7.54 9.11
CA LEU A 185 -13.47 8.08 8.10
C LEU A 185 -13.04 9.49 7.70
N ASP A 186 -12.66 10.32 8.67
CA ASP A 186 -12.16 11.68 8.40
C ASP A 186 -10.89 11.63 7.55
N GLN A 187 -9.97 10.72 7.86
CA GLN A 187 -8.76 10.51 7.06
C GLN A 187 -9.12 10.02 5.64
N ASP A 188 -9.97 9.00 5.50
CA ASP A 188 -10.32 8.45 4.18
C ASP A 188 -11.03 9.51 3.31
N GLN A 189 -11.90 10.35 3.91
CA GLN A 189 -12.54 11.47 3.22
C GLN A 189 -11.53 12.55 2.82
N TRP A 190 -10.71 13.02 3.76
CA TRP A 190 -9.69 14.04 3.47
C TRP A 190 -8.72 13.58 2.39
N MET A 191 -8.34 12.30 2.41
CA MET A 191 -7.53 11.68 1.36
C MET A 191 -8.24 11.71 0.01
N ALA A 192 -9.50 11.29 -0.08
CA ALA A 192 -10.25 11.30 -1.33
C ALA A 192 -10.34 12.69 -1.96
N GLU A 193 -10.44 13.74 -1.14
CA GLU A 193 -10.51 15.14 -1.59
C GLU A 193 -9.16 15.72 -2.04
N ASN A 194 -8.03 15.18 -1.55
CA ASN A 194 -6.71 15.83 -1.73
C ASN A 194 -5.67 14.96 -2.45
N ILE A 195 -5.91 13.65 -2.63
CA ILE A 195 -4.92 12.69 -3.16
C ILE A 195 -4.39 13.06 -4.54
N GLU A 196 -5.22 13.68 -5.37
CA GLU A 196 -4.85 14.13 -6.71
C GLU A 196 -3.76 15.22 -6.64
N LYS A 197 -3.88 16.17 -5.70
CA LYS A 197 -2.88 17.25 -5.54
C LYS A 197 -1.51 16.70 -5.17
N PHE A 198 -1.46 15.70 -4.29
CA PHE A 198 -0.21 15.01 -3.94
C PHE A 198 0.41 14.33 -5.16
N SER A 199 -0.42 13.57 -5.90
CA SER A 199 0.03 12.78 -7.06
C SER A 199 0.54 13.66 -8.20
N THR A 200 -0.22 14.70 -8.56
CA THR A 200 0.13 15.65 -9.63
C THR A 200 1.42 16.42 -9.33
N ASN A 201 1.65 16.76 -8.06
CA ASN A 201 2.85 17.49 -7.65
C ASN A 201 4.02 16.58 -7.29
N HIS A 202 3.88 15.27 -7.47
CA HIS A 202 4.87 14.28 -7.08
C HIS A 202 5.34 14.40 -5.61
N VAL A 203 4.41 14.64 -4.69
CA VAL A 203 4.66 14.64 -3.24
C VAL A 203 4.06 13.37 -2.62
N GLY A 204 4.90 12.58 -1.95
CA GLY A 204 4.47 11.38 -1.24
C GLY A 204 3.77 11.70 0.06
N LEU A 205 2.71 10.97 0.37
CA LEU A 205 2.09 10.98 1.69
C LEU A 205 2.22 9.59 2.29
N TYR A 206 2.75 9.53 3.51
CA TYR A 206 3.09 8.29 4.19
C TYR A 206 2.48 8.27 5.59
N ALA A 207 2.05 7.09 6.03
CA ALA A 207 1.43 6.88 7.33
C ALA A 207 2.23 5.85 8.15
N VAL A 208 2.65 6.22 9.35
CA VAL A 208 3.30 5.32 10.32
C VAL A 208 2.22 4.52 11.06
N ASP A 209 2.39 3.21 11.19
CA ASP A 209 1.52 2.37 12.04
C ASP A 209 1.52 2.90 13.48
N ASN A 210 0.39 2.92 14.16
CA ASN A 210 0.31 3.43 15.53
C ASN A 210 0.94 2.49 16.57
N LEU A 211 1.15 1.21 16.25
CA LEU A 211 1.81 0.23 17.13
C LEU A 211 3.23 -0.12 16.69
N ASP A 212 3.48 -0.20 15.38
CA ASP A 212 4.76 -0.63 14.83
C ASP A 212 5.48 0.52 14.10
N PRO A 213 6.44 1.21 14.75
CA PRO A 213 7.18 2.31 14.11
C PRO A 213 7.99 1.87 12.89
N ASN A 214 8.23 0.56 12.73
CA ASN A 214 8.96 0.02 11.59
C ASN A 214 8.08 -0.20 10.35
N SER A 215 6.78 0.14 10.45
CA SER A 215 5.79 -0.02 9.41
C SER A 215 5.26 1.34 8.96
N ILE A 216 5.81 1.84 7.86
CA ILE A 216 5.38 3.07 7.21
C ILE A 216 4.74 2.72 5.86
N TYR A 217 3.49 3.15 5.69
CA TYR A 217 2.65 2.83 4.55
C TYR A 217 2.61 4.00 3.57
N PRO A 218 2.76 3.77 2.27
CA PRO A 218 2.55 4.79 1.26
C PRO A 218 1.05 4.94 0.98
N LEU A 219 0.56 6.18 1.00
CA LEU A 219 -0.83 6.51 0.68
C LEU A 219 -1.00 7.07 -0.73
N THR A 220 0.07 7.63 -1.32
CA THR A 220 0.04 8.21 -2.67
C THR A 220 1.12 7.61 -3.56
N ILE A 221 2.18 8.37 -3.85
CA ILE A 221 3.29 7.97 -4.70
C ILE A 221 4.42 7.34 -3.89
N TYR A 222 5.39 6.74 -4.59
CA TYR A 222 6.61 6.21 -3.99
C TYR A 222 7.82 7.11 -4.27
N PRO A 223 8.84 7.10 -3.40
CA PRO A 223 10.10 7.76 -3.66
C PRO A 223 10.79 7.24 -4.93
N LYS A 224 11.67 8.07 -5.49
CA LYS A 224 12.48 7.75 -6.65
C LYS A 224 13.60 6.77 -6.31
N ASP A 225 14.11 6.76 -5.06
CA ASP A 225 15.10 5.79 -4.60
C ASP A 225 14.59 4.35 -4.69
N LYS A 226 15.43 3.47 -5.21
CA LYS A 226 15.04 2.10 -5.57
C LYS A 226 14.77 1.24 -4.33
N ASP A 227 15.52 1.44 -3.25
CA ASP A 227 15.41 0.61 -2.05
C ASP A 227 14.23 1.06 -1.19
N LEU A 228 14.05 2.37 -1.01
CA LEU A 228 12.85 2.94 -0.39
C LEU A 228 11.59 2.61 -1.18
N ARG A 229 11.62 2.71 -2.52
CA ARG A 229 10.48 2.31 -3.35
C ARG A 229 10.11 0.85 -3.14
N ARG A 230 11.08 -0.06 -3.10
CA ARG A 230 10.84 -1.49 -2.83
C ARG A 230 10.23 -1.71 -1.46
N TYR A 231 10.69 -0.99 -0.44
CA TYR A 231 10.09 -1.02 0.89
C TYR A 231 8.62 -0.60 0.84
N PHE A 232 8.31 0.54 0.22
CA PHE A 232 6.95 1.07 0.17
C PHE A 232 6.01 0.22 -0.67
N ILE A 233 6.45 -0.35 -1.79
CA ILE A 233 5.66 -1.32 -2.58
C ILE A 233 5.28 -2.53 -1.73
N LYS A 234 6.20 -3.04 -0.90
CA LYS A 234 5.89 -4.14 0.01
C LYS A 234 4.85 -3.72 1.07
N LYS A 235 4.96 -2.49 1.58
CA LYS A 235 4.07 -1.97 2.62
C LYS A 235 2.68 -1.59 2.12
N SER A 236 2.52 -1.14 0.87
CA SER A 236 1.19 -0.77 0.33
C SER A 236 0.18 -1.91 0.43
N THR A 237 0.60 -3.16 0.18
CA THR A 237 -0.24 -4.36 0.32
C THR A 237 -0.72 -4.63 1.75
N GLN A 238 -0.03 -4.08 2.76
CA GLN A 238 -0.33 -4.27 4.18
C GLN A 238 -1.25 -3.17 4.73
N TRP A 239 -1.43 -2.06 4.03
CA TRP A 239 -2.30 -0.95 4.46
C TRP A 239 -3.76 -1.40 4.64
N THR A 240 -4.27 -2.24 3.75
CA THR A 240 -5.63 -2.81 3.84
C THR A 240 -5.80 -3.69 5.08
N LEU A 241 -4.74 -4.37 5.53
CA LEU A 241 -4.77 -5.19 6.75
C LEU A 241 -4.87 -4.29 8.00
N LEU A 242 -4.17 -3.16 8.01
CA LEU A 242 -4.28 -2.18 9.10
C LEU A 242 -5.69 -1.59 9.21
N LYS A 243 -6.31 -1.25 8.07
CA LYS A 243 -7.72 -0.83 8.03
C LYS A 243 -8.64 -1.89 8.64
N THR A 244 -8.38 -3.17 8.37
CA THR A 244 -9.19 -4.29 8.88
C THR A 244 -9.00 -4.47 10.40
N ARG A 245 -7.78 -4.28 10.92
CA ARG A 245 -7.45 -4.33 12.35
C ARG A 245 -8.21 -3.27 13.16
N ASP A 246 -8.34 -2.05 12.65
CA ASP A 246 -9.11 -0.98 13.31
C ASP A 246 -10.61 -1.31 13.42
N THR A 247 -11.21 -1.90 12.39
CA THR A 247 -12.61 -2.36 12.45
C THR A 247 -12.82 -3.49 13.47
N ALA A 248 -11.80 -4.31 13.73
CA ALA A 248 -11.85 -5.37 14.75
C ALA A 248 -11.61 -4.83 16.18
N TYR A 249 -10.85 -3.73 16.33
CA TYR A 249 -10.61 -3.07 17.60
C TYR A 249 -11.83 -2.22 18.01
N ARG A 250 -12.85 -2.87 18.59
CA ARG A 250 -13.93 -2.17 19.30
C ARG A 250 -13.48 -1.91 20.74
N PRO A 251 -13.35 -0.65 21.19
CA PRO A 251 -13.15 -0.38 22.61
C PRO A 251 -14.42 -0.82 23.35
N GLY A 252 -14.35 -1.99 24.01
CA GLY A 252 -15.48 -2.59 24.72
C GLY A 252 -15.67 -4.10 24.54
N SER A 253 -14.99 -4.78 23.61
CA SER A 253 -15.04 -6.25 23.58
C SER A 253 -14.14 -6.82 24.68
N LYS A 254 -14.74 -7.08 25.84
CA LYS A 254 -14.14 -7.96 26.85
C LYS A 254 -13.68 -9.24 26.15
N ASN A 255 -12.40 -9.58 26.32
CA ASN A 255 -11.93 -10.95 26.18
C ASN A 255 -12.89 -11.83 26.99
N THR A 256 -13.71 -12.59 26.28
CA THR A 256 -14.32 -13.77 26.87
C THR A 256 -13.32 -14.87 26.60
N ASP A 257 -12.66 -15.25 27.68
CA ASP A 257 -11.77 -16.39 27.78
C ASP A 257 -12.41 -17.60 27.08
N ILE A 258 -11.70 -18.17 26.11
CA ILE A 258 -11.94 -19.54 25.69
C ILE A 258 -10.93 -20.39 26.46
N LYS A 259 -11.45 -21.08 27.49
CA LYS A 259 -10.85 -22.28 28.06
C LYS A 259 -11.01 -23.45 27.10
#